data_AF-A0A9E3XQL4-F1
#
_entry.id   AF-A0A9E3XQL4-F1
#
_cell.length_a   1.000
_cell.length_b   1.000
_cell.length_c   1.000
_cell.angle_alpha   90.00
_cell.angle_beta   90.00
_cell.angle_gamma   90.00
#
_symmetry.space_group_name_H-M   'P 1'
#
loop_
_entity.id
_entity.type
_entity.pdbx_description
1 polymer ?
#
loop_
_entity_poly.entity_id
_entity_poly.type
_entity_poly.pdbx_seq_one_letter_code
_entity_poly.pdbx_strand_id
1 'polypeptide(L)'
;MAMLLWVAVPYAAIATFIVGHWWRYRYQKYTWTTRSTQILERRMLMWGILLFHFGMLAVVGGHIGGLLVPSAVTEFFGITEHMYHIVAVTMGTIAGLTMTTGLLILLLRRFTNDRVKATSIGRDYLTALMLVIVIGTGMFNTIGVNLLGESYNYRETISPWFRGILTLNPQPELMVDAPPSFKMHALAAMALFALWPFTRLVHAWSVPLTYLRRSFIVYRAK
;
A
#
# COMPACT_ATOMS: atom_id res chain seq x y z
N MET A 1 21.65 8.17 -13.40
CA MET A 1 20.94 7.55 -12.25
C MET A 1 19.46 7.91 -12.21
N ALA A 2 19.06 9.19 -12.37
CA ALA A 2 17.65 9.62 -12.30
C ALA A 2 16.71 8.88 -13.27
N MET A 3 17.07 8.76 -14.55
CA MET A 3 16.26 8.00 -15.55
C MET A 3 16.03 6.55 -15.13
N LEU A 4 17.07 5.89 -14.58
CA LEU A 4 16.96 4.51 -14.14
C LEU A 4 15.96 4.38 -12.98
N LEU A 5 16.15 5.17 -11.92
CA LEU A 5 15.35 5.05 -10.69
C LEU A 5 13.93 5.62 -10.81
N TRP A 6 13.76 6.71 -11.56
CA TRP A 6 12.51 7.49 -11.58
C TRP A 6 11.72 7.38 -12.87
N VAL A 7 12.21 6.59 -13.85
CA VAL A 7 11.47 6.24 -15.07
C VAL A 7 11.45 4.73 -15.27
N ALA A 8 12.62 4.11 -15.43
CA ALA A 8 12.70 2.69 -15.78
C ALA A 8 12.19 1.76 -14.66
N VAL A 9 12.60 1.97 -13.41
CA VAL A 9 12.15 1.17 -12.25
C VAL A 9 10.62 1.26 -12.06
N PRO A 10 9.97 2.44 -12.09
CA PRO A 10 8.51 2.54 -12.05
C PRO A 10 7.81 1.71 -13.13
N TYR A 11 8.23 1.82 -14.40
CA TYR A 11 7.61 1.05 -15.48
C TYR A 11 7.88 -0.44 -15.37
N ALA A 12 9.06 -0.85 -14.91
CA ALA A 12 9.36 -2.26 -14.64
C ALA A 12 8.48 -2.81 -13.51
N ALA A 13 8.27 -2.04 -12.44
CA ALA A 13 7.38 -2.42 -11.34
C ALA A 13 5.92 -2.53 -11.79
N ILE A 14 5.42 -1.58 -12.59
CA ILE A 14 4.06 -1.59 -13.16
C ILE A 14 3.90 -2.77 -14.12
N ALA A 15 4.85 -3.00 -15.02
CA ALA A 15 4.80 -4.13 -15.96
C ALA A 15 4.78 -5.47 -15.20
N THR A 16 5.66 -5.63 -14.20
CA THR A 16 5.70 -6.81 -13.34
C THR A 16 4.38 -7.01 -12.59
N PHE A 17 3.84 -5.92 -12.04
CA PHE A 17 2.56 -5.92 -11.34
C PHE A 17 1.43 -6.39 -12.27
N ILE A 18 1.26 -5.78 -13.44
CA ILE A 18 0.16 -6.09 -14.36
C ILE A 18 0.31 -7.51 -14.94
N VAL A 19 1.45 -7.81 -15.54
CA VAL A 19 1.70 -9.10 -16.21
C VAL A 19 1.69 -10.25 -15.20
N GLY A 20 2.30 -10.05 -14.02
CA GLY A 20 2.31 -11.05 -12.96
C GLY A 20 0.90 -11.37 -12.44
N HIS A 21 0.03 -10.36 -12.28
CA HIS A 21 -1.35 -10.59 -11.87
C HIS A 21 -2.14 -11.32 -12.94
N TRP A 22 -2.04 -10.88 -14.20
CA TRP A 22 -2.68 -11.55 -15.34
C TRP A 22 -2.27 -13.02 -15.42
N TRP A 23 -0.97 -13.30 -15.38
CA TRP A 23 -0.43 -14.64 -15.44
C TRP A 23 -0.95 -15.51 -14.30
N ARG A 24 -0.85 -15.03 -13.05
CA ARG A 24 -1.29 -15.79 -11.89
C ARG A 24 -2.79 -16.05 -11.89
N TYR A 25 -3.59 -15.08 -12.32
CA TYR A 25 -5.03 -15.24 -12.45
C TYR A 25 -5.41 -16.23 -13.55
N ARG A 26 -4.66 -16.26 -14.66
CA ARG A 26 -4.96 -17.12 -15.81
C ARG A 26 -4.50 -18.57 -15.62
N TYR A 27 -3.32 -18.77 -15.02
CA TYR A 27 -2.64 -20.06 -14.99
C TYR A 27 -2.50 -20.67 -13.58
N GLN A 28 -2.69 -19.88 -12.51
CA GLN A 28 -2.43 -20.31 -11.13
C GLN A 28 -3.59 -19.96 -10.17
N LYS A 29 -4.84 -20.13 -10.64
CA LYS A 29 -6.07 -19.79 -9.89
C LYS A 29 -6.14 -20.40 -8.49
N TYR A 30 -5.65 -21.62 -8.29
CA TYR A 30 -5.65 -22.27 -6.97
C TYR A 30 -4.83 -21.52 -5.91
N THR A 31 -3.81 -20.77 -6.34
CA THR A 31 -2.98 -19.96 -5.44
C THR A 31 -3.58 -18.58 -5.13
N TRP A 32 -4.71 -18.23 -5.73
CA TRP A 32 -5.40 -16.96 -5.56
C TRP A 32 -6.33 -17.02 -4.32
N THR A 33 -5.73 -16.87 -3.14
CA THR A 33 -6.43 -17.00 -1.86
C THR A 33 -5.78 -16.11 -0.79
N THR A 34 -6.54 -15.75 0.24
CA THR A 34 -6.07 -15.02 1.43
C THR A 34 -5.14 -15.86 2.31
N ARG A 35 -5.16 -17.20 2.16
CA ARG A 35 -4.47 -18.16 3.06
C ARG A 35 -4.71 -17.83 4.54
N SER A 36 -5.99 -17.74 4.93
CA SER A 36 -6.36 -17.44 6.30
C SER A 36 -5.78 -18.48 7.28
N THR A 37 -5.24 -18.00 8.38
CA THR A 37 -4.74 -18.83 9.49
C THR A 37 -5.61 -18.70 10.73
N GLN A 38 -6.84 -18.18 10.59
CA GLN A 38 -7.76 -17.87 11.69
C GLN A 38 -8.13 -19.10 12.53
N ILE A 39 -8.25 -20.27 11.90
CA ILE A 39 -8.58 -21.52 12.59
C ILE A 39 -7.45 -21.92 13.57
N LEU A 40 -6.20 -21.60 13.24
CA LEU A 40 -5.03 -21.96 14.05
C LEU A 40 -4.89 -21.07 15.30
N GLU A 41 -5.18 -19.79 15.14
CA GLU A 41 -5.18 -18.78 16.20
C GLU A 41 -6.10 -17.63 15.78
N ARG A 42 -7.11 -17.32 16.60
CA ARG A 42 -8.14 -16.31 16.29
C ARG A 42 -7.96 -15.01 17.06
N ARG A 43 -7.59 -15.04 18.34
CA ARG A 43 -7.70 -13.90 19.26
C ARG A 43 -6.80 -12.75 18.82
N MET A 44 -5.51 -13.01 18.59
CA MET A 44 -4.59 -11.98 18.10
C MET A 44 -4.93 -11.60 16.66
N LEU A 45 -5.31 -12.58 15.83
CA LEU A 45 -5.68 -12.32 14.44
C LEU A 45 -6.82 -11.30 14.33
N MET A 46 -7.89 -11.41 15.12
CA MET A 46 -9.05 -10.53 15.02
C MET A 46 -8.68 -9.06 15.24
N TRP A 47 -7.91 -8.75 16.28
CA TRP A 47 -7.46 -7.37 16.52
C TRP A 47 -6.45 -6.91 15.48
N GLY A 48 -5.45 -7.75 15.17
CA GLY A 48 -4.41 -7.43 14.22
C GLY A 48 -4.96 -7.19 12.80
N ILE A 49 -5.89 -8.02 12.34
CA ILE A 49 -6.46 -7.93 10.99
C ILE A 49 -7.35 -6.70 10.83
N LEU A 50 -8.19 -6.39 11.82
CA LEU A 50 -9.10 -5.24 11.78
C LEU A 50 -8.30 -3.93 11.78
N LEU A 51 -7.41 -3.75 12.76
CA LEU A 51 -6.56 -2.56 12.85
C LEU A 51 -5.71 -2.38 11.58
N PHE A 52 -5.08 -3.46 11.10
CA PHE A 52 -4.26 -3.39 9.90
C PHE A 52 -5.07 -2.97 8.67
N HIS A 53 -6.22 -3.61 8.41
CA HIS A 53 -6.96 -3.35 7.18
C HIS A 53 -7.71 -2.02 7.21
N PHE A 54 -8.31 -1.62 8.34
CA PHE A 54 -8.95 -0.30 8.44
C PHE A 54 -7.92 0.82 8.31
N GLY A 55 -6.78 0.71 9.00
CA GLY A 55 -5.66 1.63 8.83
C GLY A 55 -5.15 1.65 7.39
N MET A 56 -4.93 0.48 6.79
CA MET A 56 -4.48 0.35 5.40
C MET A 56 -5.45 1.01 4.40
N LEU A 57 -6.76 0.77 4.52
CA LEU A 57 -7.74 1.39 3.63
C LEU A 57 -7.75 2.91 3.75
N ALA A 58 -7.64 3.44 4.98
CA ALA A 58 -7.52 4.88 5.21
C ALA A 58 -6.21 5.46 4.63
N VAL A 59 -5.08 4.78 4.82
CA VAL A 59 -3.78 5.16 4.22
C VAL A 59 -3.86 5.15 2.69
N VAL A 60 -4.43 4.12 2.07
CA VAL A 60 -4.62 4.04 0.62
C VAL A 60 -5.52 5.16 0.12
N GLY A 61 -6.62 5.45 0.81
CA GLY A 61 -7.50 6.58 0.50
C GLY A 61 -6.75 7.92 0.55
N GLY A 62 -5.93 8.13 1.58
CA GLY A 62 -5.06 9.31 1.69
C GLY A 62 -4.02 9.40 0.57
N HIS A 63 -3.40 8.28 0.19
CA HIS A 63 -2.45 8.25 -0.93
C HIS A 63 -3.13 8.56 -2.28
N ILE A 64 -4.33 8.02 -2.52
CA ILE A 64 -5.12 8.36 -3.71
C ILE A 64 -5.43 9.85 -3.72
N GLY A 65 -5.93 10.39 -2.61
CA GLY A 65 -6.21 11.82 -2.46
C GLY A 65 -4.97 12.68 -2.70
N GLY A 66 -3.85 12.37 -2.07
CA GLY A 66 -2.65 13.20 -2.15
C GLY A 66 -1.86 13.08 -3.46
N LEU A 67 -1.76 11.87 -4.02
CA LEU A 67 -0.96 11.63 -5.22
C LEU A 67 -1.76 11.81 -6.51
N LEU A 68 -3.02 11.39 -6.56
CA LEU A 68 -3.79 11.42 -7.80
C LEU A 68 -4.60 12.71 -7.99
N VAL A 69 -5.03 13.38 -6.91
CA VAL A 69 -5.76 14.65 -7.02
C VAL A 69 -4.78 15.83 -7.14
N PRO A 70 -4.82 16.61 -8.23
CA PRO A 70 -3.98 17.80 -8.36
C PRO A 70 -4.27 18.85 -7.28
N SER A 71 -3.26 19.62 -6.87
CA SER A 71 -3.43 20.74 -5.91
C SER A 71 -4.43 21.79 -6.40
N ALA A 72 -4.41 22.09 -7.70
CA ALA A 72 -5.38 22.98 -8.34
C ALA A 72 -6.84 22.55 -8.10
N VAL A 73 -7.14 21.25 -8.00
CA VAL A 73 -8.50 20.77 -7.72
C VAL A 73 -8.88 21.06 -6.26
N THR A 74 -7.98 20.82 -5.31
CA THR A 74 -8.28 21.15 -3.90
C THR A 74 -8.38 22.65 -3.67
N GLU A 75 -7.53 23.44 -4.33
CA GLU A 75 -7.56 24.91 -4.27
C GLU A 75 -8.83 25.47 -4.88
N PHE A 76 -9.33 24.90 -5.99
CA PHE A 76 -10.61 25.26 -6.59
C PHE A 76 -11.79 25.11 -5.61
N PHE A 77 -11.76 24.10 -4.75
CA PHE A 77 -12.75 23.91 -3.69
C PHE A 77 -12.46 24.73 -2.41
N GLY A 78 -11.50 25.66 -2.46
CA GLY A 78 -11.14 26.52 -1.33
C GLY A 78 -10.29 25.84 -0.26
N ILE A 79 -9.75 24.65 -0.51
CA ILE A 79 -8.86 23.95 0.42
C ILE A 79 -7.44 24.48 0.20
N THR A 80 -6.96 25.32 1.12
CA THR A 80 -5.59 25.83 1.10
C THR A 80 -4.58 24.71 1.38
N GLU A 81 -3.33 24.88 0.96
CA GLU A 81 -2.28 23.88 1.23
C GLU A 81 -2.08 23.66 2.73
N HIS A 82 -2.18 24.70 3.56
CA HIS A 82 -2.10 24.56 5.01
C HIS A 82 -3.23 23.69 5.58
N MET A 83 -4.48 23.89 5.13
CA MET A 83 -5.63 23.07 5.54
C MET A 83 -5.45 21.62 5.08
N TYR A 84 -5.04 21.42 3.84
CA TYR A 84 -4.75 20.09 3.30
C TYR A 84 -3.67 19.40 4.14
N HIS A 85 -2.57 20.09 4.43
CA HIS A 85 -1.46 19.58 5.19
C HIS A 85 -1.88 19.12 6.60
N ILE A 86 -2.64 19.95 7.33
CA ILE A 86 -3.16 19.58 8.66
C ILE A 86 -3.99 18.31 8.59
N VAL A 87 -4.93 18.23 7.63
CA VAL A 87 -5.81 17.07 7.47
C VAL A 87 -4.99 15.83 7.10
N ALA A 88 -4.08 15.95 6.13
CA ALA A 88 -3.25 14.87 5.63
C ALA A 88 -2.35 14.29 6.72
N VAL A 89 -1.67 15.15 7.50
CA VAL A 89 -0.79 14.71 8.59
C VAL A 89 -1.60 14.12 9.74
N THR A 90 -2.70 14.75 10.15
CA THR A 90 -3.53 14.27 11.27
C THR A 90 -4.17 12.91 10.95
N MET A 91 -4.90 12.83 9.84
CA MET A 91 -5.56 11.60 9.41
C MET A 91 -4.54 10.53 9.02
N GLY A 92 -3.44 10.93 8.36
CA GLY A 92 -2.35 10.04 8.01
C GLY A 92 -1.66 9.44 9.25
N THR A 93 -1.45 10.23 10.30
CA THR A 93 -0.87 9.75 11.56
C THR A 93 -1.80 8.76 12.25
N ILE A 94 -3.09 9.07 12.37
CA ILE A 94 -4.09 8.17 12.99
C ILE A 94 -4.18 6.85 12.21
N ALA A 95 -4.34 6.94 10.88
CA ALA A 95 -4.45 5.77 10.01
C ALA A 95 -3.16 4.93 10.03
N GLY A 96 -2.00 5.59 9.97
CA GLY A 96 -0.68 4.95 9.98
C GLY A 96 -0.36 4.27 11.32
N LEU A 97 -0.67 4.89 12.46
CA LEU A 97 -0.53 4.25 13.78
C LEU A 97 -1.47 3.05 13.94
N THR A 98 -2.71 3.18 13.47
CA THR A 98 -3.70 2.08 13.48
C THR A 98 -3.20 0.90 12.64
N MET A 99 -2.74 1.17 11.41
CA MET A 99 -2.18 0.17 10.50
C MET A 99 -0.92 -0.49 11.09
N THR A 100 -0.01 0.31 11.64
CA THR A 100 1.25 -0.15 12.24
C THR A 100 0.99 -1.05 13.44
N THR A 101 0.08 -0.65 14.33
CA THR A 101 -0.32 -1.46 15.50
C THR A 101 -0.88 -2.81 15.06
N GLY A 102 -1.76 -2.81 14.05
CA GLY A 102 -2.27 -4.05 13.46
C GLY A 102 -1.16 -4.94 12.89
N LEU A 103 -0.20 -4.36 12.17
CA LEU A 103 0.94 -5.11 11.63
C LEU A 103 1.81 -5.71 12.74
N LEU A 104 2.11 -4.95 13.79
CA LEU A 104 2.90 -5.44 14.93
C LEU A 104 2.23 -6.63 15.62
N ILE A 105 0.92 -6.58 15.83
CA ILE A 105 0.14 -7.71 16.38
C ILE A 105 0.23 -8.93 15.46
N LEU A 106 0.08 -8.73 14.14
CA LEU A 106 0.14 -9.81 13.15
C LEU A 106 1.53 -10.43 13.03
N LEU A 107 2.58 -9.62 13.15
CA LEU A 107 3.98 -10.07 13.19
C LEU A 107 4.24 -10.86 14.46
N LEU A 108 3.93 -10.29 15.63
CA LEU A 108 4.07 -10.96 16.92
C LEU A 108 3.42 -12.33 16.88
N ARG A 109 2.15 -12.40 16.47
CA ARG A 109 1.40 -13.65 16.28
C ARG A 109 2.13 -14.65 15.39
N ARG A 110 2.70 -14.20 14.26
CA ARG A 110 3.35 -15.09 13.29
C ARG A 110 4.68 -15.65 13.79
N PHE A 111 5.36 -14.94 14.69
CA PHE A 111 6.62 -15.38 15.28
C PHE A 111 6.44 -16.16 16.59
N THR A 112 5.37 -15.91 17.35
CA THR A 112 5.17 -16.52 18.68
C THR A 112 4.18 -17.67 18.72
N ASN A 113 3.26 -17.78 17.75
CA ASN A 113 2.30 -18.89 17.72
C ASN A 113 2.85 -20.07 16.90
N ASP A 114 3.12 -21.19 17.56
CA ASP A 114 3.73 -22.37 16.93
C ASP A 114 2.93 -22.92 15.74
N ARG A 115 1.60 -22.94 15.83
CA ARG A 115 0.72 -23.45 14.76
C ARG A 115 0.78 -22.56 13.51
N VAL A 116 0.77 -21.25 13.71
CA VAL A 116 0.88 -20.28 12.61
C VAL A 116 2.28 -20.31 12.02
N LYS A 117 3.32 -20.40 12.85
CA LYS A 117 4.71 -20.49 12.41
C LYS A 117 4.95 -21.76 11.57
N ALA A 118 4.46 -22.91 12.02
CA ALA A 118 4.59 -24.18 11.32
C ALA A 118 3.90 -24.22 9.93
N THR A 119 2.92 -23.35 9.70
CA THR A 119 2.18 -23.26 8.42
C THR A 119 2.54 -22.03 7.58
N SER A 120 3.47 -21.19 8.06
CA SER A 120 3.94 -19.99 7.34
C SER A 120 5.02 -20.37 6.34
N ILE A 121 4.97 -19.78 5.15
CA ILE A 121 6.00 -19.97 4.11
C ILE A 121 6.86 -18.71 3.94
N GLY A 122 8.03 -18.84 3.32
CA GLY A 122 8.97 -17.71 3.13
C GLY A 122 8.34 -16.47 2.51
N ARG A 123 7.40 -16.64 1.57
CA ARG A 123 6.65 -15.53 0.93
C ARG A 123 5.79 -14.73 1.91
N ASP A 124 5.30 -15.36 2.99
CA ASP A 124 4.54 -14.66 4.03
C ASP A 124 5.45 -13.71 4.82
N TYR A 125 6.64 -14.18 5.18
CA TYR A 125 7.66 -13.38 5.85
C TYR A 125 8.22 -12.28 4.94
N LEU A 126 8.46 -12.57 3.66
CA LEU A 126 8.86 -11.57 2.67
C LEU A 126 7.80 -10.45 2.55
N THR A 127 6.52 -10.83 2.46
CA THR A 127 5.42 -9.84 2.44
C THR A 127 5.42 -9.00 3.71
N ALA A 128 5.59 -9.65 4.87
CA ALA A 128 5.58 -8.96 6.16
C ALA A 128 6.76 -7.99 6.30
N LEU A 129 7.97 -8.39 5.88
CA LEU A 129 9.16 -7.55 5.84
C LEU A 129 8.94 -6.32 4.94
N MET A 130 8.42 -6.52 3.73
CA MET A 130 8.16 -5.40 2.82
C MET A 130 7.11 -4.43 3.38
N LEU A 131 6.07 -4.94 4.05
CA LEU A 131 5.10 -4.08 4.73
C LEU A 131 5.74 -3.30 5.88
N VAL A 132 6.65 -3.90 6.67
CA VAL A 132 7.40 -3.18 7.70
C VAL A 132 8.23 -2.05 7.09
N ILE A 133 8.93 -2.30 5.98
CA ILE A 133 9.77 -1.29 5.33
C ILE A 133 8.93 -0.13 4.77
N VAL A 134 7.87 -0.44 4.01
CA VAL A 134 7.01 0.58 3.40
C VAL A 134 6.28 1.39 4.46
N ILE A 135 5.70 0.73 5.46
CA ILE A 135 4.99 1.44 6.54
C ILE A 135 5.98 2.22 7.39
N GLY A 136 7.13 1.67 7.75
CA GLY A 136 8.14 2.36 8.54
C GLY A 136 8.65 3.64 7.87
N THR A 137 8.99 3.57 6.58
CA THR A 137 9.39 4.76 5.81
C THR A 137 8.25 5.77 5.63
N GLY A 138 7.00 5.30 5.45
CA GLY A 138 5.82 6.17 5.35
C GLY A 138 5.48 6.87 6.67
N MET A 139 5.59 6.15 7.79
CA MET A 139 5.42 6.70 9.14
C MET A 139 6.52 7.71 9.48
N PHE A 140 7.76 7.44 9.06
CA PHE A 140 8.84 8.41 9.21
C PHE A 140 8.57 9.70 8.43
N ASN A 141 8.10 9.62 7.18
CA ASN A 141 7.73 10.80 6.41
C ASN A 141 6.54 11.55 7.03
N THR A 142 5.53 10.83 7.51
CA THR A 142 4.31 11.44 8.07
C THR A 142 4.56 12.08 9.42
N ILE A 143 5.18 11.36 10.36
CA ILE A 143 5.42 11.83 11.73
C ILE A 143 6.75 12.57 11.82
N GLY A 144 7.84 11.92 11.41
CA GLY A 144 9.19 12.46 11.58
C GLY A 144 9.45 13.73 10.78
N VAL A 145 8.98 13.79 9.52
CA VAL A 145 9.19 14.96 8.65
C VAL A 145 8.01 15.92 8.71
N ASN A 146 6.79 15.43 8.48
CA ASN A 146 5.63 16.30 8.27
C ASN A 146 4.89 16.72 9.55
N LEU A 147 5.02 15.99 10.66
CA LEU A 147 4.40 16.38 11.94
C LEU A 147 5.39 17.07 12.88
N LEU A 148 6.62 16.54 12.97
CA LEU A 148 7.63 16.98 13.94
C LEU A 148 8.78 17.79 13.32
N GLY A 149 8.96 17.72 12.00
CA GLY A 149 10.05 18.37 11.28
C GLY A 149 9.62 19.64 10.54
N GLU A 150 10.42 20.05 9.56
CA GLU A 150 10.19 21.27 8.76
C GLU A 150 8.99 21.18 7.80
N SER A 151 8.36 20.00 7.69
CA SER A 151 7.34 19.70 6.69
C SER A 151 7.83 19.72 5.25
N TYR A 152 7.30 18.82 4.42
CA TYR A 152 7.61 18.70 3.00
C TYR A 152 6.34 18.62 2.16
N ASN A 153 6.16 19.60 1.27
CA ASN A 153 5.05 19.60 0.32
C ASN A 153 5.31 18.64 -0.85
N TYR A 154 4.96 17.37 -0.65
CA TYR A 154 5.09 16.33 -1.68
C TYR A 154 4.13 16.50 -2.88
N ARG A 155 3.20 17.48 -2.83
CA ARG A 155 2.24 17.74 -3.91
C ARG A 155 2.83 18.54 -5.06
N GLU A 156 3.96 19.21 -4.83
CA GLU A 156 4.69 19.98 -5.84
C GLU A 156 5.67 19.12 -6.65
N THR A 157 6.09 17.97 -6.12
CA THR A 157 7.17 17.15 -6.68
C THR A 157 6.74 15.70 -6.93
N ILE A 158 6.48 14.95 -5.86
CA ILE A 158 6.24 13.50 -5.91
C ILE A 158 4.89 13.20 -6.56
N SER A 159 3.86 13.96 -6.20
CA SER A 159 2.52 13.76 -6.75
C SER A 159 2.47 14.00 -8.27
N PRO A 160 3.00 15.11 -8.82
CA PRO A 160 3.07 15.29 -10.27
C PRO A 160 3.98 14.26 -10.96
N TRP A 161 5.11 13.89 -10.36
CA TRP A 161 5.94 12.80 -10.90
C TRP A 161 5.18 11.48 -11.00
N PHE A 162 4.48 11.07 -9.93
CA PHE A 162 3.70 9.83 -9.91
C PHE A 162 2.58 9.85 -10.96
N ARG A 163 1.86 10.96 -11.09
CA ARG A 163 0.86 11.15 -12.16
C ARG A 163 1.49 11.08 -13.55
N GLY A 164 2.66 11.70 -13.73
CA GLY A 164 3.43 11.66 -14.98
C GLY A 164 3.77 10.24 -15.44
N ILE A 165 4.13 9.34 -14.50
CA ILE A 165 4.33 7.92 -14.83
C ILE A 165 3.05 7.32 -15.44
N LEU A 166 1.89 7.58 -14.82
CA LEU A 166 0.60 7.03 -15.24
C LEU A 166 0.10 7.62 -16.56
N THR A 167 0.41 8.88 -16.85
CA THR A 167 0.05 9.56 -18.10
C THR A 167 1.09 9.36 -19.21
N LEU A 168 2.09 8.50 -19.00
CA LEU A 168 3.19 8.25 -19.94
C LEU A 168 4.01 9.51 -20.29
N ASN A 169 4.06 10.48 -19.38
CA ASN A 169 4.88 11.67 -19.46
C ASN A 169 5.75 11.80 -18.18
N PRO A 170 6.75 10.90 -18.00
CA PRO A 170 7.56 10.86 -16.78
C PRO A 170 8.51 12.08 -16.70
N GLN A 171 8.50 12.76 -15.57
CA GLN A 171 9.37 13.91 -15.26
C GLN A 171 10.32 13.55 -14.10
N PRO A 172 11.43 12.84 -14.36
CA PRO A 172 12.35 12.37 -13.31
C PRO A 172 13.05 13.51 -12.53
N GLU A 173 13.13 14.71 -13.10
CA GLU A 173 13.66 15.92 -12.48
C GLU A 173 12.91 16.29 -11.20
N LEU A 174 11.60 16.05 -11.13
CA LEU A 174 10.77 16.28 -9.93
C LEU A 174 11.20 15.43 -8.73
N MET A 175 11.90 14.33 -8.99
CA MET A 175 12.43 13.46 -7.95
C MET A 175 13.89 13.78 -7.61
N VAL A 176 14.58 14.68 -8.31
CA VAL A 176 16.00 14.97 -8.03
C VAL A 176 16.19 15.63 -6.67
N ASP A 177 15.37 16.62 -6.34
CA ASP A 177 15.48 17.38 -5.09
C ASP A 177 14.53 16.89 -3.98
N ALA A 178 13.76 15.84 -4.25
CA ALA A 178 12.90 15.25 -3.23
C ALA A 178 13.74 14.69 -2.05
N PRO A 179 13.29 14.84 -0.79
CA PRO A 179 14.03 14.37 0.36
C PRO A 179 14.32 12.86 0.29
N PRO A 180 15.49 12.39 0.76
CA PRO A 180 15.88 10.99 0.68
C PRO A 180 14.86 10.02 1.28
N SER A 181 14.19 10.39 2.37
CA SER A 181 13.19 9.53 3.04
C SER A 181 11.95 9.28 2.18
N PHE A 182 11.51 10.28 1.40
CA PHE A 182 10.40 10.14 0.47
C PHE A 182 10.79 9.31 -0.76
N LYS A 183 12.01 9.48 -1.26
CA LYS A 183 12.59 8.62 -2.31
C LYS A 183 12.64 7.16 -1.88
N MET A 184 13.12 6.88 -0.67
CA MET A 184 13.16 5.53 -0.11
C MET A 184 11.76 4.93 0.02
N HIS A 185 10.78 5.70 0.50
CA HIS A 185 9.40 5.24 0.57
C HIS A 185 8.82 4.92 -0.82
N ALA A 186 9.05 5.77 -1.81
CA ALA A 186 8.60 5.53 -3.18
C ALA A 186 9.21 4.26 -3.78
N LEU A 187 10.53 4.05 -3.60
CA LEU A 187 11.21 2.83 -4.05
C LEU A 187 10.71 1.59 -3.33
N ALA A 188 10.50 1.66 -2.01
CA ALA A 188 9.94 0.57 -1.23
C ALA A 188 8.52 0.22 -1.68
N ALA A 189 7.69 1.23 -1.98
CA ALA A 189 6.36 1.03 -2.52
C ALA A 189 6.43 0.34 -3.90
N MET A 190 7.27 0.81 -4.83
CA MET A 190 7.45 0.15 -6.13
C MET A 190 7.87 -1.32 -5.98
N ALA A 191 8.80 -1.61 -5.07
CA ALA A 191 9.21 -2.99 -4.78
C ALA A 191 8.04 -3.83 -4.23
N LEU A 192 7.20 -3.26 -3.36
CA LEU A 192 5.99 -3.92 -2.86
C LEU A 192 5.02 -4.22 -4.01
N PHE A 193 4.79 -3.27 -4.93
CA PHE A 193 3.96 -3.47 -6.13
C PHE A 193 4.55 -4.57 -7.02
N ALA A 194 5.85 -4.55 -7.32
CA ALA A 194 6.49 -5.60 -8.10
C ALA A 194 6.37 -7.01 -7.47
N LEU A 195 6.42 -7.10 -6.13
CA LEU A 195 6.27 -8.36 -5.38
C LEU A 195 4.81 -8.83 -5.25
N TRP A 196 3.85 -7.92 -5.37
CA TRP A 196 2.42 -8.16 -5.15
C TRP A 196 1.86 -9.41 -5.88
N PRO A 197 2.04 -9.58 -7.21
CA PRO A 197 1.51 -10.75 -7.92
C PRO A 197 2.13 -12.07 -7.44
N PHE A 198 3.28 -12.01 -6.77
CA PHE A 198 3.99 -13.16 -6.22
C PHE A 198 3.81 -13.31 -4.72
N THR A 199 2.80 -12.69 -4.09
CA THR A 199 2.54 -12.84 -2.65
C THR A 199 1.06 -13.07 -2.36
N ARG A 200 0.69 -13.17 -1.08
CA ARG A 200 -0.72 -13.25 -0.69
C ARG A 200 -1.50 -11.96 -0.98
N LEU A 201 -0.84 -10.84 -1.31
CA LEU A 201 -1.47 -9.55 -1.56
C LEU A 201 -2.49 -9.57 -2.71
N VAL A 202 -2.42 -10.56 -3.61
CA VAL A 202 -3.41 -10.76 -4.68
C VAL A 202 -4.87 -10.83 -4.18
N HIS A 203 -5.09 -11.18 -2.91
CA HIS A 203 -6.43 -11.17 -2.31
C HIS A 203 -7.12 -9.80 -2.35
N ALA A 204 -6.37 -8.70 -2.41
CA ALA A 204 -6.90 -7.35 -2.48
C ALA A 204 -7.76 -7.11 -3.73
N TRP A 205 -7.56 -7.89 -4.79
CA TRP A 205 -8.39 -7.84 -6.00
C TRP A 205 -9.69 -8.61 -5.91
N SER A 206 -9.93 -9.32 -4.80
CA SER A 206 -11.11 -10.15 -4.58
C SER A 206 -12.00 -9.58 -3.48
N VAL A 207 -12.03 -8.26 -3.33
CA VAL A 207 -13.03 -7.57 -2.50
C VAL A 207 -14.42 -7.95 -3.04
N PRO A 208 -15.30 -8.56 -2.22
CA PRO A 208 -16.54 -9.18 -2.70
C PRO A 208 -17.65 -8.14 -2.92
N LEU A 209 -17.41 -7.07 -3.69
CA LEU A 209 -18.39 -6.01 -3.93
C LEU A 209 -19.67 -6.52 -4.62
N THR A 210 -19.52 -7.53 -5.48
CA THR A 210 -20.65 -8.16 -6.18
C THR A 210 -21.56 -8.96 -5.25
N TYR A 211 -21.08 -9.35 -4.06
CA TYR A 211 -21.87 -10.06 -3.06
C TYR A 211 -23.08 -9.24 -2.59
N LEU A 212 -22.95 -7.90 -2.55
CA LEU A 212 -24.03 -7.00 -2.16
C LEU A 212 -25.27 -7.09 -3.06
N ARG A 213 -25.13 -7.62 -4.27
CA ARG A 213 -26.21 -7.75 -5.27
C ARG A 213 -26.41 -9.19 -5.75
N ARG A 214 -25.67 -10.15 -5.20
CA ARG A 214 -25.70 -11.55 -5.63
C ARG A 214 -26.85 -12.28 -4.94
N SER A 215 -27.63 -13.05 -5.70
CA SER A 215 -28.64 -13.97 -5.15
C SER A 215 -28.02 -14.98 -4.19
N PHE A 216 -28.74 -15.33 -3.12
CA PHE A 216 -28.27 -16.31 -2.13
C PHE A 216 -27.99 -17.69 -2.73
N ILE A 217 -28.87 -18.14 -3.64
CA ILE A 217 -28.74 -19.41 -4.34
C ILE A 217 -28.16 -19.14 -5.73
N VAL A 218 -27.11 -19.86 -6.09
CA VAL A 218 -26.48 -19.78 -7.42
C VAL A 218 -26.56 -21.12 -8.11
N TYR A 219 -27.24 -21.13 -9.26
CA TYR A 219 -27.29 -22.26 -10.17
C TYR A 219 -26.17 -22.13 -11.20
N ARG A 220 -25.56 -23.27 -11.57
CA ARG A 220 -24.64 -23.36 -12.71
C ARG A 220 -25.25 -24.36 -13.70
N ALA A 221 -25.47 -23.91 -14.93
CA ALA A 221 -25.87 -24.81 -16.00
C ALA A 221 -24.73 -25.80 -16.33
N LYS A 222 -25.10 -26.91 -16.95
CA LYS A 222 -24.14 -27.88 -17.50
C LYS A 222 -23.38 -27.30 -18.68
#